data_AF-A0A0N4XQH0-F1
#
_entry.id   AF-A0A0N4XQH0-F1
#
_cell.length_a   1.000
_cell.length_b   1.000
_cell.length_c   1.000
_cell.angle_alpha   90.00
_cell.angle_beta   90.00
_cell.angle_gamma   90.00
#
_symmetry.space_group_name_H-M   'P 1'
#
loop_
_entity.id
_entity.type
_entity.pdbx_description
1 polymer ?
#
loop_
_entity_poly.entity_id
_entity_poly.type
_entity_poly.pdbx_seq_one_letter_code
_entity_poly.pdbx_strand_id
1 'polypeptide(L)'
;METASKLLPNELLVVMGDHGMTSTGDHGGDSDDETHAGILVYSPGQLLPSLPSELRQIDLVPTLSLLLGLPIPFSNLGVVIEALFPQKLVEQAIALNYEQVRRFANSYAAANPSFEISEIILHDTTVPAEQLA
;
A
#
# COMPACT_ATOMS: atom_id res chain seq x y z
N MET A 1 0.99 3.94 -27.65
CA MET A 1 1.97 5.05 -27.56
C MET A 1 1.30 6.43 -27.52
N GLU A 2 0.15 6.64 -28.17
CA GLU A 2 -0.52 7.95 -28.22
C GLU A 2 -0.90 8.53 -26.84
N THR A 3 -1.29 7.69 -25.87
CA THR A 3 -1.65 8.13 -24.52
C THR A 3 -0.45 8.66 -23.74
N ALA A 4 0.70 7.99 -23.82
CA ALA A 4 1.92 8.42 -23.13
C ALA A 4 2.46 9.75 -23.67
N SER A 5 2.33 9.99 -24.98
CA SER A 5 2.74 11.25 -25.62
C SER A 5 1.85 12.45 -25.29
N LYS A 6 0.67 12.23 -24.68
CA LYS A 6 -0.24 13.29 -24.24
C LYS A 6 -0.05 13.69 -22.78
N LEU A 7 0.75 12.94 -22.02
CA LEU A 7 1.00 13.24 -20.61
C LEU A 7 1.87 14.49 -20.47
N LEU A 8 1.51 15.35 -19.52
CA LEU A 8 2.31 16.51 -19.14
C LEU A 8 3.51 16.09 -18.29
N PRO A 9 4.60 16.88 -18.26
CA PRO A 9 5.80 16.54 -17.48
C PRO A 9 5.56 16.31 -15.98
N ASN A 10 4.51 16.92 -15.41
CA ASN A 10 4.14 16.81 -14.00
C ASN A 10 3.00 15.81 -13.74
N GLU A 11 2.64 14.98 -14.73
CA GLU A 11 1.64 13.93 -14.56
C GLU A 11 2.30 12.58 -14.22
N LEU A 12 1.55 11.77 -13.48
CA LEU A 12 1.90 10.41 -13.10
C LEU A 12 0.84 9.47 -13.69
N LEU A 13 1.28 8.52 -14.52
CA LEU A 13 0.46 7.41 -14.98
C LEU A 13 0.76 6.19 -14.11
N VAL A 14 -0.29 5.63 -13.51
CA VAL A 14 -0.25 4.36 -12.80
C VAL A 14 -1.19 3.40 -13.51
N VAL A 15 -0.68 2.25 -13.94
CA VAL A 15 -1.46 1.13 -14.48
C VAL A 15 -1.19 -0.06 -13.58
N MET A 16 -2.24 -0.67 -13.03
CA MET A 16 -2.11 -1.82 -12.15
C MET A 16 -3.22 -2.83 -12.42
N GLY A 17 -2.94 -4.10 -12.16
CA GLY A 17 -3.97 -5.13 -12.01
C GLY A 17 -4.61 -5.06 -10.62
N ASP A 18 -5.86 -5.49 -10.54
CA ASP A 18 -6.59 -5.70 -9.29
C ASP A 18 -6.25 -7.04 -8.64
N HIS A 19 -6.06 -8.09 -9.44
CA HIS A 19 -5.58 -9.39 -8.98
C HIS A 19 -4.78 -10.14 -10.08
N GLY A 20 -4.16 -11.26 -9.69
CA GLY A 20 -3.51 -12.19 -10.59
C GLY A 20 -4.50 -13.21 -11.18
N MET A 21 -3.99 -14.13 -11.99
CA MET A 21 -4.77 -15.24 -12.54
C MET A 21 -3.83 -16.38 -12.94
N THR A 22 -4.20 -17.63 -12.63
CA THR A 22 -3.47 -18.79 -13.11
C THR A 22 -3.51 -18.91 -14.64
N SER A 23 -2.59 -19.69 -15.22
CA SER A 23 -2.58 -19.95 -16.66
C SER A 23 -3.87 -20.60 -17.21
N THR A 24 -4.67 -21.25 -16.34
CA THR A 24 -5.96 -21.85 -16.69
C THR A 24 -7.15 -20.92 -16.45
N GLY A 25 -6.92 -19.72 -15.92
CA GLY A 25 -7.96 -18.70 -15.72
C GLY A 25 -8.53 -18.59 -14.30
N ASP A 26 -7.97 -19.33 -13.33
CA ASP A 26 -8.41 -19.29 -11.94
C ASP A 26 -7.88 -18.03 -11.22
N HIS A 27 -8.64 -17.52 -10.27
CA HIS A 27 -8.36 -16.27 -9.54
C HIS A 27 -9.02 -16.25 -8.15
N GLY A 28 -9.06 -17.41 -7.49
CA GLY A 28 -9.58 -17.60 -6.14
C GLY A 28 -8.69 -16.99 -5.04
N GLY A 29 -7.44 -16.66 -5.38
CA GLY A 29 -6.50 -15.98 -4.47
C GLY A 29 -5.69 -16.93 -3.58
N ASP A 30 -5.65 -18.23 -3.92
CA ASP A 30 -4.98 -19.25 -3.13
C ASP A 30 -3.50 -19.41 -3.51
N SER A 31 -3.10 -18.95 -4.71
CA SER A 31 -1.73 -19.07 -5.21
C SER A 31 -1.07 -17.73 -5.52
N ASP A 32 0.26 -17.74 -5.66
CA ASP A 32 1.04 -16.57 -6.05
C ASP A 32 0.58 -16.00 -7.40
N ASP A 33 0.30 -16.87 -8.37
CA ASP A 33 -0.21 -16.49 -9.69
C ASP A 33 -1.55 -15.73 -9.60
N GLU A 34 -2.37 -15.99 -8.59
CA GLU A 34 -3.70 -15.39 -8.38
C GLU A 34 -3.65 -14.13 -7.52
N THR A 35 -2.65 -14.00 -6.65
CA THR A 35 -2.51 -12.87 -5.72
C THR A 35 -1.56 -11.78 -6.24
N HIS A 36 -0.60 -12.14 -7.10
CA HIS A 36 0.33 -11.18 -7.69
C HIS A 36 -0.27 -10.52 -8.93
N ALA A 37 -0.30 -9.19 -8.91
CA ALA A 37 -0.71 -8.37 -10.04
C ALA A 37 0.45 -7.47 -10.50
N GLY A 38 0.45 -7.14 -11.78
CA GLY A 38 1.44 -6.22 -12.35
C GLY A 38 1.15 -4.77 -11.98
N ILE A 39 2.22 -3.97 -11.82
CA ILE A 39 2.15 -2.51 -11.71
C ILE A 39 3.16 -1.86 -12.67
N LEU A 40 2.71 -0.79 -13.33
CA LEU A 40 3.52 0.08 -14.17
C LEU A 40 3.30 1.52 -13.69
N VAL A 41 4.41 2.19 -13.39
CA VAL A 41 4.41 3.60 -12.99
C VAL A 41 5.28 4.39 -13.96
N TYR A 42 4.75 5.48 -14.50
CA TYR A 42 5.41 6.28 -15.50
C TYR A 42 5.15 7.77 -15.29
N SER A 43 6.19 8.59 -15.43
CA SER A 43 6.07 10.05 -15.52
C SER A 43 7.01 10.58 -16.62
N PRO A 44 6.54 11.45 -17.53
CA PRO A 44 7.39 11.96 -18.61
C PRO A 44 8.50 12.90 -18.13
N GLY A 45 8.24 13.69 -17.09
CA GLY A 45 9.15 14.75 -16.63
C GLY A 45 9.96 14.41 -15.39
N GLN A 46 9.77 13.23 -14.81
CA GLN A 46 10.39 12.86 -13.55
C GLN A 46 10.94 11.45 -13.57
N LEU A 47 12.22 11.30 -13.21
CA LEU A 47 12.79 10.00 -12.92
C LEU A 47 12.23 9.51 -11.60
N LEU A 48 11.48 8.40 -11.65
CA LEU A 48 10.90 7.80 -10.46
C LEU A 48 11.95 6.95 -9.74
N PRO A 49 11.92 6.91 -8.40
CA PRO A 49 12.74 5.96 -7.64
C PRO A 49 12.36 4.53 -8.02
N SER A 50 13.31 3.60 -7.87
CA SER A 50 13.04 2.18 -8.07
C SER A 50 12.00 1.72 -7.07
N LEU A 51 10.97 1.03 -7.57
CA LEU A 51 10.01 0.36 -6.71
C LEU A 51 10.68 -0.84 -6.01
N PRO A 52 10.27 -1.16 -4.77
CA PRO A 52 10.60 -2.42 -4.12
C PRO A 52 10.22 -3.62 -5.01
N SER A 53 10.88 -4.77 -4.79
CA SER A 53 10.57 -6.02 -5.50
C SER A 53 9.15 -6.52 -5.26
N GLU A 54 8.60 -6.22 -4.09
CA GLU A 54 7.27 -6.60 -3.67
C GLU A 54 6.54 -5.40 -3.07
N LEU A 55 5.26 -5.25 -3.45
CA LEU A 55 4.39 -4.18 -3.00
C LEU A 55 3.02 -4.76 -2.71
N ARG A 56 2.41 -4.35 -1.60
CA ARG A 56 1.02 -4.71 -1.31
C ARG A 56 0.10 -3.62 -1.84
N GLN A 57 -0.98 -3.99 -2.54
CA GLN A 57 -1.90 -3.01 -3.12
C GLN A 57 -2.51 -2.07 -2.06
N ILE A 58 -2.73 -2.56 -0.84
CA ILE A 58 -3.27 -1.77 0.27
C ILE A 58 -2.36 -0.58 0.66
N ASP A 59 -1.06 -0.68 0.39
CA ASP A 59 -0.03 0.32 0.71
C ASP A 59 0.01 1.46 -0.33
N LEU A 60 -0.62 1.29 -1.50
CA LEU A 60 -0.67 2.32 -2.55
C LEU A 60 -1.48 3.54 -2.12
N VAL A 61 -2.63 3.33 -1.51
CA VAL A 61 -3.54 4.40 -1.10
C VAL A 61 -2.92 5.36 -0.06
N PRO A 62 -2.33 4.91 1.06
CA PRO A 62 -1.73 5.83 2.03
C PRO A 62 -0.52 6.55 1.43
N THR A 63 0.25 5.87 0.59
CA THR A 63 1.42 6.43 -0.11
C THR A 63 1.02 7.56 -1.07
N LEU A 64 0.10 7.29 -2.00
CA LEU A 64 -0.36 8.27 -2.98
C LEU A 64 -1.08 9.44 -2.31
N SER A 65 -1.86 9.19 -1.26
CA SER A 65 -2.53 10.25 -0.50
C SER A 65 -1.52 11.26 0.02
N LEU A 66 -0.50 10.81 0.74
CA LEU A 66 0.50 11.71 1.32
C LEU A 66 1.38 12.39 0.26
N LEU A 67 1.76 11.69 -0.82
CA LEU A 67 2.51 12.29 -1.93
C LEU A 67 1.72 13.41 -2.64
N LEU A 68 0.39 13.30 -2.69
CA LEU A 68 -0.51 14.32 -3.21
C LEU A 68 -0.89 15.40 -2.18
N GLY A 69 -0.40 15.31 -0.93
CA GLY A 69 -0.78 16.23 0.15
C GLY A 69 -2.22 16.05 0.63
N LEU A 70 -2.81 14.89 0.40
CA LEU A 70 -4.18 14.53 0.81
C LEU A 70 -4.16 13.70 2.10
N PRO A 71 -5.22 13.78 2.92
CA PRO A 71 -5.36 12.91 4.09
C PRO A 71 -5.54 11.46 3.65
N ILE A 72 -4.95 10.52 4.40
CA ILE A 72 -5.15 9.08 4.18
C ILE A 72 -6.63 8.73 4.45
N PRO A 73 -7.32 8.01 3.54
CA PRO A 73 -8.70 7.56 3.73
C PRO A 73 -8.87 6.80 5.04
N PHE A 74 -9.97 7.07 5.75
CA PHE A 74 -10.18 6.60 7.12
C PHE A 74 -10.03 5.09 7.29
N SER A 75 -10.58 4.29 6.37
CA SER A 75 -10.60 2.82 6.45
C SER A 75 -9.39 2.12 5.84
N ASN A 76 -8.38 2.87 5.36
CA ASN A 76 -7.17 2.24 4.86
C ASN A 76 -6.32 1.70 6.03
N LEU A 77 -5.77 0.49 5.89
CA LEU A 77 -4.91 -0.15 6.90
C LEU A 77 -3.50 -0.44 6.35
N GLY A 78 -3.19 0.07 5.16
CA GLY A 78 -1.88 -0.08 4.56
C GLY A 78 -0.85 0.82 5.23
N VAL A 79 0.41 0.53 4.93
CA VAL A 79 1.54 1.35 5.34
C VAL A 79 2.08 2.17 4.18
N VAL A 80 2.81 3.24 4.49
CA VAL A 80 3.47 4.03 3.45
C VAL A 80 4.66 3.26 2.85
N ILE A 81 4.82 3.34 1.53
CA ILE A 81 5.98 2.80 0.82
C ILE A 81 7.12 3.81 0.97
N GLU A 82 7.93 3.66 2.00
CA GLU A 82 8.95 4.62 2.43
C GLU A 82 9.92 5.02 1.30
N ALA A 83 10.30 4.07 0.45
CA ALA A 83 11.20 4.27 -0.69
C ALA A 83 10.70 5.33 -1.71
N LEU A 84 9.40 5.63 -1.71
CA LEU A 84 8.80 6.64 -2.58
C LEU A 84 8.84 8.06 -2.00
N PHE A 85 9.18 8.22 -0.71
CA PHE A 85 9.26 9.51 -0.07
C PHE A 85 10.68 10.08 -0.12
N PRO A 86 10.85 11.41 -0.28
CA PRO A 86 12.13 12.05 -0.04
C PRO A 86 12.61 11.75 1.38
N GLN A 87 13.88 11.44 1.57
CA GLN A 87 14.45 11.02 2.86
C GLN A 87 14.04 11.93 4.04
N LYS A 88 14.00 13.25 3.83
CA LYS A 88 13.60 14.25 4.83
C LYS A 88 12.12 14.20 5.25
N LEU A 89 11.26 13.48 4.51
CA LEU A 89 9.82 13.38 4.74
C LEU A 89 9.39 11.97 5.19
N VAL A 90 10.28 10.97 5.18
CA VAL A 90 9.94 9.58 5.51
C VAL A 90 9.35 9.48 6.92
N GLU A 91 10.03 10.06 7.93
CA GLU A 91 9.54 10.03 9.32
C GLU A 91 8.16 10.70 9.47
N GLN A 92 7.94 11.81 8.75
CA GLN A 92 6.65 12.49 8.76
C GLN A 92 5.56 11.64 8.11
N ALA A 93 5.87 10.96 7.00
CA ALA A 93 4.93 10.08 6.31
C ALA A 93 4.53 8.89 7.21
N ILE A 94 5.50 8.26 7.87
CA ILE A 94 5.28 7.18 8.83
C ILE A 94 4.39 7.66 9.99
N ALA A 95 4.70 8.82 10.57
CA ALA A 95 3.92 9.38 11.68
C ALA A 95 2.46 9.66 11.28
N LEU A 96 2.23 10.23 10.09
CA LEU A 96 0.87 10.51 9.59
C LEU A 96 0.08 9.22 9.30
N ASN A 97 0.74 8.20 8.78
CA ASN A 97 0.15 6.89 8.55
C ASN A 97 -0.19 6.18 9.86
N TYR A 98 0.72 6.16 10.83
CA TYR A 98 0.47 5.65 12.18
C TYR A 98 -0.74 6.33 12.83
N GLU A 99 -0.80 7.67 12.79
CA GLU A 99 -1.90 8.43 13.37
C GLU A 99 -3.25 8.11 12.72
N GLN A 100 -3.28 7.87 11.40
CA GLN A 100 -4.49 7.45 10.73
C GLN A 100 -4.94 6.04 11.18
N VAL A 101 -4.04 5.06 11.20
CA VAL A 101 -4.36 3.68 11.63
C VAL A 101 -4.78 3.67 13.10
N ARG A 102 -4.08 4.41 13.97
CA ARG A 102 -4.44 4.59 15.39
C ARG A 102 -5.84 5.16 15.54
N ARG A 103 -6.19 6.18 14.76
CA ARG A 103 -7.54 6.77 14.75
C ARG A 103 -8.59 5.75 14.30
N PHE A 104 -8.30 4.94 13.29
CA PHE A 104 -9.20 3.86 12.85
C PHE A 104 -9.43 2.84 13.98
N ALA A 105 -8.36 2.31 14.57
CA ALA A 105 -8.42 1.31 15.63
C ALA A 105 -9.21 1.82 16.85
N ASN A 106 -8.95 3.06 17.29
CA ASN A 106 -9.67 3.68 18.41
C ASN A 106 -11.16 3.86 18.10
N SER A 107 -11.50 4.26 16.87
CA SER A 107 -12.90 4.42 16.46
C SER A 107 -13.62 3.07 16.43
N TYR A 108 -12.94 2.01 15.99
CA TYR A 108 -13.49 0.66 15.95
C TYR A 108 -13.69 0.07 17.35
N ALA A 109 -12.71 0.23 18.24
CA ALA A 109 -12.81 -0.22 19.64
C ALA A 109 -13.93 0.53 20.38
N ALA A 110 -14.05 1.84 20.19
CA ALA A 110 -15.14 2.63 20.77
C ALA A 110 -16.53 2.20 20.29
N ALA A 111 -16.64 1.73 19.03
CA ALA A 111 -17.88 1.21 18.47
C ALA A 111 -18.20 -0.23 18.88
N ASN A 112 -17.22 -0.98 19.37
CA ASN A 112 -17.35 -2.40 19.73
C ASN A 112 -16.82 -2.64 21.16
N PRO A 113 -17.61 -2.34 22.21
CA PRO A 113 -17.14 -2.36 23.60
C PRO A 113 -16.69 -3.73 24.12
N SER A 114 -17.06 -4.81 23.45
CA SER A 114 -16.63 -6.18 23.73
C SER A 114 -15.33 -6.58 23.01
N PHE A 115 -14.75 -5.68 22.21
CA PHE A 115 -13.53 -5.91 21.46
C PHE A 115 -12.35 -5.23 22.17
N GLU A 116 -11.45 -6.04 22.73
CA GLU A 116 -10.24 -5.55 23.38
C GLU A 116 -9.11 -5.46 22.34
N ILE A 117 -8.48 -4.28 22.18
CA ILE A 117 -7.37 -4.09 21.22
C ILE A 117 -6.21 -5.08 21.47
N SER A 118 -6.03 -5.51 22.73
CA SER A 118 -5.03 -6.53 23.09
C SER A 118 -5.26 -7.89 22.42
N GLU A 119 -6.47 -8.20 21.95
CA GLU A 119 -6.76 -9.44 21.23
C GLU A 119 -6.18 -9.46 19.81
N ILE A 120 -5.91 -8.30 19.20
CA ILE A 120 -5.26 -8.21 17.88
C ILE A 120 -3.76 -8.57 17.97
N ILE A 121 -3.06 -8.14 19.02
CA ILE A 121 -1.60 -8.24 19.12
C ILE A 121 -1.12 -9.70 19.28
N LEU A 122 -1.97 -10.60 19.79
CA LEU A 122 -1.60 -11.99 20.05
C LEU A 122 -1.48 -12.86 18.79
N HIS A 123 -2.03 -12.44 17.65
CA HIS A 123 -2.10 -13.32 16.47
C HIS A 123 -0.88 -13.28 15.55
N ASP A 124 0.05 -12.33 15.74
CA ASP A 124 1.17 -12.12 14.78
C ASP A 124 2.58 -12.15 15.44
N THR A 125 2.67 -12.35 16.76
CA THR A 125 3.99 -12.45 17.44
C THR A 125 4.48 -13.89 17.67
N THR A 126 3.73 -14.90 17.23
CA THR A 126 4.06 -16.32 17.47
C THR A 126 4.72 -17.03 16.28
N VAL A 127 4.96 -16.35 15.16
CA VAL A 127 5.75 -16.91 14.05
C VAL A 127 7.13 -16.24 14.06
N PRO A 128 8.19 -16.96 14.49
CA PRO A 128 9.56 -16.46 14.35
C PRO A 128 9.89 -16.25 12.87
N ALA A 129 10.64 -15.19 12.56
CA ALA A 129 11.09 -14.80 11.22
C ALA A 129 12.00 -15.84 10.50
N GLU A 130 12.07 -17.08 10.97
CA GLU A 130 12.95 -18.14 10.45
C GLU A 130 12.26 -19.11 9.47
N GLN A 131 11.02 -18.85 9.05
CA GLN A 131 10.31 -19.69 8.06
C GLN A 131 10.12 -19.06 6.67
N LEU A 132 10.82 -17.97 6.37
CA LEU A 132 10.97 -17.47 4.99
C LEU A 132 12.40 -17.69 4.52
N ALA A 133 12.69 -18.92 4.09
CA ALA A 133 13.88 -19.31 3.33
C ALA A 133 13.49 -20.41 2.33
#